data_AF-A0A8S2MZM8-F1
#
_entry.id   AF-A0A8S2MZM8-F1
#
_cell.length_a   1.000
_cell.length_b   1.000
_cell.length_c   1.000
_cell.angle_alpha   90.00
_cell.angle_beta   90.00
_cell.angle_gamma   90.00
#
_symmetry.space_group_name_H-M   'P 1'
#
loop_
_entity.id
_entity.type
_entity.pdbx_description
1 polymer ?
#
loop_
_entity_poly.entity_id
_entity_poly.type
_entity_poly.pdbx_seq_one_letter_code
_entity_poly.pdbx_strand_id
1 'polypeptide(L)'
;VYGDDIVQQNLGTDDMLLHFNSLAMHMSGSIVLKKARSLLYKFRLLQRIPCCLHDISVLAGPGNWDSHHVPQIYCICTTDQEKERCPFSGLCM
;
A
#
# COMPACT_ATOMS: atom_id res chain seq x y z
N VAL A 1 -13.33 4.38 4.04
CA VAL A 1 -14.59 4.87 3.45
C VAL A 1 -15.60 3.75 3.40
N TYR A 2 -15.42 2.73 2.55
CA TYR A 2 -16.39 1.62 2.46
C TYR A 2 -16.11 0.42 3.38
N GLY A 3 -14.96 0.42 4.07
CA GLY A 3 -14.55 -0.66 4.96
C GLY A 3 -14.30 -0.21 6.41
N ASP A 4 -14.61 1.04 6.76
CA ASP A 4 -14.30 1.56 8.11
C ASP A 4 -15.21 0.87 9.15
N ASP A 5 -16.46 0.63 8.78
CA ASP A 5 -17.46 -0.06 9.62
C ASP A 5 -17.07 -1.54 9.89
N ILE A 6 -16.49 -2.21 8.90
CA ILE A 6 -16.02 -3.60 9.00
C ILE A 6 -14.92 -3.73 10.06
N VAL A 7 -13.97 -2.79 10.04
CA VAL A 7 -12.85 -2.76 11.00
C VAL A 7 -13.36 -2.45 12.41
N GLN A 8 -14.31 -1.52 12.55
CA GLN A 8 -14.88 -1.15 13.85
C GLN A 8 -15.73 -2.27 14.46
N GLN A 9 -16.50 -2.98 13.64
CA GLN A 9 -17.40 -4.04 14.07
C GLN A 9 -16.72 -5.42 14.16
N ASN A 10 -15.46 -5.52 13.75
CA ASN A 10 -14.66 -6.75 13.73
C ASN A 10 -15.43 -7.92 13.08
N LEU A 11 -16.00 -7.66 11.90
CA LEU A 11 -16.83 -8.64 11.20
C LEU A 11 -16.04 -9.89 10.84
N GLY A 12 -16.72 -11.05 10.89
CA GLY A 12 -16.17 -12.31 10.40
C GLY A 12 -15.91 -12.27 8.88
N THR A 13 -15.09 -13.19 8.38
CA THR A 13 -14.69 -13.22 6.97
C THR A 13 -15.88 -13.28 6.01
N ASP A 14 -16.89 -14.11 6.31
CA ASP A 14 -18.06 -14.26 5.45
C ASP A 14 -18.94 -13.00 5.43
N ASP A 15 -19.11 -12.36 6.59
CA ASP A 15 -19.86 -11.10 6.72
C ASP A 15 -19.14 -9.95 6.02
N MET A 16 -17.81 -9.91 6.09
CA MET A 16 -16.98 -8.96 5.35
C MET A 16 -17.14 -9.15 3.85
N LEU A 17 -17.11 -10.39 3.36
CA LEU A 17 -17.34 -10.71 1.95
C LEU A 17 -18.74 -10.28 1.49
N LEU A 18 -19.77 -10.61 2.27
CA LEU A 18 -21.15 -10.23 1.97
C LEU A 18 -21.31 -8.71 1.92
N HIS A 19 -20.73 -7.98 2.88
CA HIS A 19 -20.72 -6.51 2.90
C HIS A 19 -20.09 -5.94 1.63
N PHE A 20 -18.90 -6.40 1.24
CA PHE A 20 -18.26 -5.88 0.02
C PHE A 20 -19.01 -6.23 -1.26
N ASN A 21 -19.65 -7.41 -1.32
CA ASN A 21 -20.48 -7.78 -2.46
C ASN A 21 -21.71 -6.86 -2.58
N SER A 22 -22.32 -6.49 -1.45
CA SER A 22 -23.47 -5.57 -1.42
C SER A 22 -23.16 -4.16 -1.95
N LEU A 23 -21.88 -3.77 -1.98
CA LEU A 23 -21.44 -2.47 -2.48
C LEU A 23 -21.26 -2.43 -4.00
N ALA A 24 -21.36 -3.57 -4.69
CA ALA A 24 -21.28 -3.62 -6.14
C ALA A 24 -22.33 -2.69 -6.77
N MET A 25 -21.94 -1.92 -7.79
CA MET A 25 -22.75 -0.89 -8.45
C MET A 25 -23.22 0.29 -7.57
N HIS A 26 -22.95 0.27 -6.26
CA HIS A 26 -23.28 1.35 -5.32
C HIS A 26 -22.07 2.22 -4.94
N MET A 27 -20.86 1.81 -5.35
CA MET A 27 -19.64 2.58 -5.09
C MET A 27 -19.53 3.81 -6.01
N SER A 28 -19.22 4.96 -5.40
CA SER A 28 -18.92 6.18 -6.14
C SER A 28 -17.46 6.20 -6.58
N GLY A 29 -17.22 6.15 -7.89
CA GLY A 29 -15.87 6.17 -8.45
C GLY A 29 -15.08 7.43 -8.08
N SER A 30 -15.72 8.59 -7.98
CA SER A 30 -15.04 9.84 -7.61
C SER A 30 -14.51 9.82 -6.17
N ILE A 31 -15.27 9.23 -5.24
CA ILE A 31 -14.86 9.05 -3.84
C ILE A 31 -13.69 8.08 -3.75
N VAL A 32 -13.78 6.94 -4.45
CA VAL A 32 -12.69 5.94 -4.49
C VAL A 32 -11.42 6.55 -5.06
N LEU A 33 -11.50 7.25 -6.20
CA LEU A 33 -10.35 7.89 -6.82
C LEU A 33 -9.73 8.98 -5.93
N LYS A 34 -10.55 9.80 -5.26
CA LYS A 34 -10.04 10.81 -4.32
C LYS A 34 -9.28 10.15 -3.17
N LYS A 35 -9.82 9.06 -2.61
CA LYS A 35 -9.14 8.31 -1.54
C LYS A 35 -7.84 7.66 -2.06
N ALA A 36 -7.86 7.00 -3.21
CA ALA A 36 -6.69 6.38 -3.82
C ALA A 36 -5.57 7.38 -4.08
N ARG A 37 -5.89 8.54 -4.66
CA ARG A 37 -4.94 9.65 -4.86
C ARG A 37 -4.36 10.15 -3.54
N SER A 38 -5.18 10.28 -2.50
CA SER A 38 -4.71 10.70 -1.17
C SER A 38 -3.75 9.70 -0.52
N LEU A 39 -3.98 8.39 -0.72
CA LEU A 39 -3.11 7.34 -0.21
C LEU A 39 -1.78 7.31 -0.96
N LEU A 40 -1.81 7.43 -2.30
CA LEU A 40 -0.62 7.54 -3.12
C LEU A 40 0.22 8.77 -2.74
N TYR A 41 -0.43 9.91 -2.51
CA TYR A 41 0.26 11.12 -2.04
C TYR A 41 0.95 10.87 -0.69
N LYS A 42 0.26 10.27 0.29
CA LYS A 42 0.85 9.93 1.59
C LYS A 42 2.04 8.97 1.46
N PHE A 43 1.91 7.94 0.62
CA PHE A 43 3.00 7.01 0.34
C PHE A 43 4.22 7.72 -0.23
N ARG A 44 4.03 8.65 -1.17
CA ARG A 44 5.12 9.45 -1.76
C ARG A 44 5.80 10.42 -0.79
N LEU A 45 5.15 10.78 0.32
CA LEU A 45 5.76 11.59 1.37
C LEU A 45 6.66 10.77 2.32
N LEU A 46 6.57 9.44 2.29
CA LEU A 46 7.39 8.59 3.16
C LEU A 46 8.86 8.73 2.79
N GLN A 47 9.68 9.06 3.78
CA GLN A 47 11.14 9.14 3.62
C GLN A 47 11.81 7.76 3.57
N ARG A 48 11.15 6.75 4.15
CA ARG A 48 11.63 5.37 4.23
C ARG A 48 10.51 4.40 3.92
N ILE A 49 10.78 3.36 3.13
CA ILE A 49 9.81 2.30 2.83
C ILE A 49 10.46 0.92 2.95
N PRO A 50 9.69 -0.14 3.29
CA PRO A 50 10.21 -1.49 3.31
C PRO A 50 10.51 -1.99 1.90
N CYS A 51 11.50 -2.87 1.76
CA CYS A 51 11.93 -3.46 0.49
C CYS A 51 10.79 -4.11 -0.31
N CYS A 52 9.80 -4.71 0.35
CA CYS A 52 8.63 -5.33 -0.29
C CYS A 52 7.73 -4.33 -1.04
N LEU A 53 7.86 -3.02 -0.77
CA LEU A 53 7.10 -1.96 -1.43
C LEU A 53 7.95 -1.18 -2.45
N HIS A 54 9.19 -1.59 -2.69
CA HIS A 54 10.10 -0.91 -3.62
C HIS A 54 9.48 -0.76 -5.01
N ASP A 55 8.93 -1.83 -5.58
CA ASP A 55 8.46 -1.81 -6.97
C ASP A 55 7.26 -0.87 -7.17
N ILE A 56 6.47 -0.61 -6.13
CA ILE A 56 5.39 0.38 -6.16
C ILE A 56 5.95 1.80 -6.36
N SER A 57 7.18 2.08 -5.88
CA SER A 57 7.85 3.36 -6.10
C SER A 57 8.41 3.50 -7.53
N VAL A 58 8.79 2.39 -8.18
CA VAL A 58 9.41 2.37 -9.52
C VAL A 58 8.39 2.27 -10.65
N LEU A 59 7.25 1.61 -10.42
CA LEU A 59 6.19 1.44 -11.43
C LEU A 59 5.43 2.73 -11.80
N ALA A 60 5.71 3.85 -11.12
CA ALA A 60 5.34 5.16 -11.62
C ALA A 60 6.21 5.49 -12.84
N GLY A 61 5.75 5.08 -14.03
CA GLY A 61 6.46 5.29 -15.30
C GLY A 61 6.67 6.76 -15.67
N PRO A 62 7.33 7.06 -16.82
CA PRO A 62 8.00 8.33 -17.19
C PRO A 62 7.08 9.58 -17.37
N GLY A 63 5.87 9.54 -16.85
CA GLY A 63 4.95 10.66 -16.88
C GLY A 63 5.36 11.77 -15.92
N ASN A 64 4.92 12.97 -16.22
CA ASN A 64 4.84 14.20 -15.41
C ASN A 64 4.40 14.06 -13.91
N TRP A 65 4.18 12.85 -13.40
CA TRP A 65 4.04 12.53 -11.99
C TRP A 65 5.38 12.18 -11.31
N ASP A 66 6.52 12.19 -12.01
CA ASP A 66 7.81 11.69 -11.52
C ASP A 66 8.63 12.70 -10.71
N SER A 67 8.00 13.33 -9.72
CA SER A 67 8.72 14.18 -8.77
C SER A 67 9.55 13.33 -7.81
N HIS A 68 10.75 12.92 -8.28
CA HIS A 68 12.09 12.91 -7.67
C HIS A 68 12.35 12.38 -6.25
N HIS A 69 11.34 12.07 -5.44
CA HIS A 69 11.57 11.56 -4.08
C HIS A 69 11.77 10.05 -4.11
N VAL A 70 13.04 9.63 -4.06
CA VAL A 70 13.42 8.23 -3.89
C VAL A 70 13.51 7.95 -2.38
N PRO A 71 12.58 7.19 -1.79
CA PRO A 71 12.63 6.87 -0.38
C PRO A 71 13.82 5.96 -0.07
N GLN A 72 14.38 6.07 1.13
CA GLN A 72 15.37 5.11 1.60
C GLN A 72 14.70 3.75 1.83
N ILE A 73 15.28 2.69 1.27
CA ILE A 73 14.78 1.34 1.43
C ILE A 73 15.36 0.74 2.72
N TYR A 74 14.51 0.08 3.52
CA TYR A 74 14.95 -0.79 4.61
C TYR A 74 14.43 -2.21 4.38
N CYS A 75 15.26 -3.23 4.66
CA CYS A 75 14.80 -4.62 4.59
C CYS A 75 14.11 -4.97 5.92
N ILE A 76 12.95 -5.63 5.86
CA ILE A 76 12.34 -6.30 7.01
C ILE A 76 12.74 -7.76 6.89
N CYS A 77 13.63 -8.22 7.75
CA CYS A 77 14.15 -9.59 7.73
C CYS A 77 13.78 -10.24 9.06
N THR A 78 12.92 -11.26 9.03
CA THR A 78 12.53 -11.99 10.26
C THR A 78 13.56 -13.07 10.57
N THR A 79 14.27 -13.55 9.55
CA THR A 79 15.27 -14.62 9.62
C THR A 79 16.53 -14.30 8.82
N ASP A 80 17.67 -14.89 9.19
CA ASP A 80 18.95 -14.68 8.50
C ASP A 80 18.92 -15.13 7.02
N GLN A 81 18.11 -16.14 6.68
CA GLN A 81 17.89 -16.55 5.29
C GLN A 81 17.19 -15.49 4.43
N GLU A 82 16.32 -14.66 5.03
CA GLU A 82 15.63 -13.59 4.30
C GLU A 82 16.55 -12.39 4.04
N LYS A 83 17.53 -12.18 4.93
CA LYS A 83 18.57 -11.15 4.76
C LYS A 83 19.43 -11.40 3.53
N GLU A 84 19.81 -12.66 3.29
CA GLU A 84 20.59 -13.04 2.10
C GLU A 84 19.78 -12.98 0.80
N ARG A 85 18.45 -13.11 0.88
CA ARG A 85 17.54 -13.06 -0.28
C ARG A 85 17.06 -11.65 -0.61
N CYS A 86 17.20 -10.66 0.28
CA CYS A 86 16.75 -9.29 0.02
C CYS A 86 17.65 -8.65 -1.07
N PRO A 87 17.14 -8.36 -2.29
CA PRO A 87 17.94 -7.81 -3.39
C PRO A 87 18.47 -6.39 -3.10
N PHE A 88 17.94 -5.75 -2.06
CA PHE A 88 18.34 -4.41 -1.61
C PHE A 88 19.38 -4.44 -0.48
N SER A 89 19.76 -5.63 0.01
CA SER A 89 20.84 -5.93 0.98
C SER A 89 21.17 -4.84 2.01
N GLY A 90 20.14 -4.12 2.49
CA GLY A 90 20.29 -3.01 3.42
C GLY A 90 20.50 -3.50 4.84
N LEU A 91 20.77 -2.57 5.78
CA LEU A 91 20.61 -2.89 7.20
C LEU A 91 19.17 -3.38 7.42
N CYS A 92 19.02 -4.70 7.64
CA CYS A 92 17.82 -5.22 8.29
C CYS A 92 17.77 -4.56 9.66
N MET A 93 16.74 -3.75 9.91
CA MET A 93 16.43 -3.22 11.24
C MET A 93 15.46 -4.15 11.94
#